data_AF-B2WIN6-F1
#
_entry.id   AF-B2WIN6-F1
#
_cell.length_a   1.000
_cell.length_b   1.000
_cell.length_c   1.000
_cell.angle_alpha   90.00
_cell.angle_beta   90.00
_cell.angle_gamma   90.00
#
_symmetry.space_group_name_H-M   'P 1'
#
loop_
_entity.id
_entity.type
_entity.pdbx_description
1 polymer ?
#
loop_
_entity_poly.entity_id
_entity_poly.type
_entity_poly.pdbx_seq_one_letter_code
_entity_poly.pdbx_strand_id
1 'polypeptide(L)'
;MPSDLRPSIDYHRDGRANAPLLGRKTEDDTVDDGMVRSTHTFHERDPETQAKLETRKRYTYAALLLALSLISFTVQTETAVYIQHQLKWEKPYCMLYMTHGSWVVLWPSTLFLLRLQHWNEPWATFWRRHVQLLRQTALMVQHQNLHPTPRQSQVSPVRYMVKMTCFITCALTLAGGSWYVAVNQTTASDLTAIYNCSAFFAYAFSIPILHEKVRTSKIVAVAIAIAGVFVVAYGDTSPAKHGSKSGGGAGGDKAPPSHEAENRAFGNLVIGVGSVLYGLYEVLYKRFACPPEGAAPNKGVIFANLFGSLIGGFTLSVLWLPIPFLHWMGWEIFELPKGEQAWMMAISVLANATFSGAFLALISLTSPVLSSVAALLTIFIVAIVDQLLPPPLNSPLTPAAIVGGLLIIGAFSLLSWASYKEMDEERRHKLEEAPSESDD
;
A
#
# COMPACT_ATOMS: atom_id res chain seq x y z
N MET A 1 -18.37 74.84 -33.81
CA MET A 1 -19.41 74.58 -32.79
C MET A 1 -19.27 73.16 -32.32
N PRO A 2 -19.15 72.93 -31.00
CA PRO A 2 -18.04 73.39 -30.17
C PRO A 2 -17.44 72.17 -29.41
N SER A 3 -16.31 72.18 -28.68
CA SER A 3 -15.58 73.19 -27.91
C SER A 3 -14.20 72.55 -27.60
N ASP A 4 -13.06 73.11 -28.01
CA ASP A 4 -12.30 74.16 -27.29
C ASP A 4 -12.35 74.06 -25.76
N LEU A 5 -11.19 73.84 -25.13
CA LEU A 5 -10.56 74.79 -24.19
C LEU A 5 -9.22 74.24 -23.64
N ARG A 6 -8.12 74.84 -24.12
CA ARG A 6 -6.83 75.03 -23.41
C ARG A 6 -7.01 76.08 -22.27
N PRO A 7 -6.02 76.51 -21.42
CA PRO A 7 -4.57 76.24 -21.39
C PRO A 7 -3.92 76.02 -19.99
N SER A 8 -2.60 75.84 -20.03
CA SER A 8 -1.54 75.88 -19.02
C SER A 8 -1.56 77.02 -18.00
N ILE A 9 -1.11 76.74 -16.76
CA ILE A 9 -0.48 77.71 -15.84
C ILE A 9 0.65 77.01 -15.04
N ASP A 10 1.87 77.53 -15.19
CA ASP A 10 3.03 77.34 -14.30
C ASP A 10 2.82 78.07 -12.97
N TYR A 11 3.31 77.51 -11.85
CA TYR A 11 4.40 78.12 -11.04
C TYR A 11 4.67 77.41 -9.70
N HIS A 12 5.97 77.40 -9.34
CA HIS A 12 6.59 77.36 -8.01
C HIS A 12 6.74 76.04 -7.23
N ARG A 13 7.94 75.44 -7.39
CA ARG A 13 9.06 75.41 -6.42
C ARG A 13 8.73 75.09 -4.95
N ASP A 14 9.05 73.86 -4.54
CA ASP A 14 9.75 73.43 -3.31
C ASP A 14 9.70 71.89 -3.32
N GLY A 15 10.71 71.09 -2.98
CA GLY A 15 11.91 71.28 -2.20
C GLY A 15 12.19 69.91 -1.56
N ARG A 16 13.15 69.18 -2.12
CA ARG A 16 13.90 68.04 -1.54
C ARG A 16 13.19 66.69 -1.36
N ALA A 17 13.68 65.76 -2.19
CA ALA A 17 13.82 64.34 -1.90
C ALA A 17 14.54 64.08 -0.57
N ASN A 18 14.25 62.96 0.08
CA ASN A 18 15.21 62.27 0.95
C ASN A 18 14.88 60.76 1.07
N ALA A 19 15.78 59.95 0.52
CA ALA A 19 15.97 58.55 0.85
C ALA A 19 16.54 58.40 2.28
N PRO A 20 16.35 57.27 2.98
CA PRO A 20 16.86 57.12 4.34
C PRO A 20 18.34 56.75 4.31
N LEU A 21 19.19 57.66 4.78
CA LEU A 21 20.60 57.42 5.07
C LEU A 21 20.80 57.27 6.59
N LEU A 22 21.61 56.26 6.92
CA LEU A 22 22.11 55.82 8.22
C LEU A 22 22.27 56.93 9.27
N GLY A 23 21.57 56.79 10.40
CA GLY A 23 21.69 57.63 11.58
C GLY A 23 22.94 57.29 12.41
N ARG A 24 23.84 58.26 12.51
CA ARG A 24 25.01 58.28 13.38
C ARG A 24 24.62 58.68 14.80
N LYS A 25 25.19 57.96 15.76
CA LYS A 25 25.06 58.03 17.22
C LYS A 25 25.30 59.43 17.81
N THR A 26 24.38 59.90 18.65
CA THR A 26 24.63 60.86 19.75
C THR A 26 23.83 60.42 20.97
N GLU A 27 24.52 60.37 22.09
CA GLU A 27 24.06 59.99 23.42
C GLU A 27 23.07 61.02 23.97
N ASP A 28 21.94 60.55 24.48
CA ASP A 28 21.29 61.16 25.64
C ASP A 28 20.43 60.09 26.32
N ASP A 29 20.66 59.94 27.62
CA ASP A 29 20.07 58.95 28.52
C ASP A 29 18.58 59.23 28.76
N THR A 30 17.71 58.32 28.32
CA THR A 30 16.41 58.10 28.95
C THR A 30 16.09 56.62 28.97
N VAL A 31 15.96 56.09 30.18
CA VAL A 31 15.55 54.73 30.54
C VAL A 31 14.18 54.43 29.91
N ASP A 32 14.14 53.53 28.92
CA ASP A 32 12.90 52.92 28.44
C ASP A 32 13.06 51.40 28.38
N ASP A 33 12.00 50.74 28.84
CA ASP A 33 11.95 49.36 29.26
C ASP A 33 12.21 48.40 28.08
N GLY A 34 13.08 47.43 28.29
CA GLY A 34 13.57 46.52 27.26
C GLY A 34 12.49 45.58 26.74
N MET A 35 11.68 46.06 25.80
CA MET A 35 10.81 45.19 25.01
C MET A 35 11.68 44.47 23.97
N VAL A 36 12.27 43.35 24.40
CA VAL A 36 12.95 42.38 23.54
C VAL A 36 11.94 41.94 22.47
N ARG A 37 12.01 42.58 21.30
CA ARG A 37 11.44 42.03 20.07
C ARG A 37 12.18 40.73 19.81
N SER A 38 11.64 39.64 20.33
CA SER A 38 11.94 38.29 19.88
C SER A 38 11.56 38.23 18.40
N THR A 39 12.51 38.61 17.54
CA THR A 39 12.57 38.08 16.20
C THR A 39 12.71 36.58 16.37
N HIS A 40 11.58 35.88 16.38
CA HIS A 40 11.52 34.46 16.09
C HIS A 40 12.02 34.30 14.65
N THR A 41 13.34 34.32 14.47
CA THR A 41 13.99 33.64 13.38
C THR A 41 13.48 32.22 13.46
N PHE A 42 12.68 31.81 12.48
CA PHE A 42 12.35 30.42 12.25
C PHE A 42 13.68 29.68 12.21
N HIS A 43 14.06 29.03 13.30
CA HIS A 43 15.17 28.09 13.29
C HIS A 43 14.75 27.02 12.29
N GLU A 44 15.36 27.07 11.10
CA GLU A 44 15.31 26.00 10.15
C GLU A 44 15.68 24.74 10.93
N ARG A 45 14.68 23.88 11.12
CA ARG A 45 14.76 22.76 12.04
C ARG A 45 15.92 21.89 11.57
N ASP A 46 16.91 21.66 12.42
CA ASP A 46 18.14 20.93 12.11
C ASP A 46 17.83 19.74 11.17
N PRO A 47 18.37 19.69 9.94
CA PRO A 47 18.05 18.68 8.93
C PRO A 47 18.20 17.25 9.47
N GLU A 48 19.12 17.03 10.42
CA GLU A 48 19.23 15.74 11.10
C GLU A 48 17.97 15.36 11.88
N THR A 49 17.43 16.32 12.64
CA THR A 49 16.22 16.10 13.46
C THR A 49 15.01 15.86 12.59
N GLN A 50 14.91 16.54 11.44
CA GLN A 50 13.84 16.30 10.46
C GLN A 50 13.94 14.88 9.89
N ALA A 51 15.12 14.46 9.43
CA ALA A 51 15.34 13.12 8.90
C ALA A 51 15.05 12.01 9.95
N LYS A 52 15.42 12.23 11.22
CA LYS A 52 15.08 11.32 12.35
C LYS A 52 13.57 11.19 12.52
N LEU A 53 12.86 12.32 12.52
CA LEU A 53 11.40 12.35 12.69
C LEU A 53 10.66 11.68 11.52
N GLU A 54 11.09 11.91 10.29
CA GLU A 54 10.50 11.27 9.10
C GLU A 54 10.71 9.76 9.10
N THR A 55 11.92 9.31 9.44
CA THR A 55 12.23 7.88 9.58
C THR A 55 11.35 7.23 10.64
N ARG A 56 11.24 7.84 11.82
CA ARG A 56 10.37 7.33 12.90
C ARG A 56 8.90 7.27 12.48
N LYS A 57 8.38 8.33 11.84
CA LYS A 57 7.01 8.37 11.31
C LYS A 57 6.77 7.25 10.30
N ARG A 58 7.73 7.02 9.39
CA ARG A 58 7.65 5.96 8.39
C ARG A 58 7.51 4.58 9.03
N TYR A 59 8.32 4.27 10.04
CA TYR A 59 8.22 3.00 10.79
C TYR A 59 6.93 2.88 11.60
N THR A 60 6.52 3.94 12.28
CA THR A 60 5.24 3.93 13.01
C THR A 60 4.08 3.68 12.08
N TYR A 61 4.05 4.32 10.90
CA TYR A 61 3.01 4.09 9.90
C TYR A 61 3.08 2.67 9.33
N ALA A 62 4.27 2.19 8.97
CA ALA A 62 4.45 0.82 8.48
C ALA A 62 3.98 -0.21 9.52
N ALA A 63 4.31 -0.04 10.80
CA ALA A 63 3.88 -0.96 11.86
C ALA A 63 2.35 -0.93 12.07
N LEU A 64 1.74 0.26 12.07
CA LEU A 64 0.28 0.40 12.18
C LEU A 64 -0.45 -0.19 10.97
N LEU A 65 0.04 0.08 9.76
CA LEU A 65 -0.51 -0.47 8.53
C LEU A 65 -0.33 -1.99 8.47
N LEU A 66 0.80 -2.51 8.94
CA LEU A 66 1.02 -3.94 9.07
C LEU A 66 -0.01 -4.56 10.01
N ALA A 67 -0.15 -4.05 11.24
CA ALA A 67 -1.14 -4.56 12.19
C ALA A 67 -2.57 -4.51 11.62
N LEU A 68 -2.95 -3.39 11.00
CA LEU A 68 -4.25 -3.23 10.35
C LEU A 68 -4.45 -4.23 9.21
N SER A 69 -3.41 -4.47 8.40
CA SER A 69 -3.44 -5.43 7.30
C SER A 69 -3.63 -6.87 7.81
N LEU A 70 -2.90 -7.28 8.84
CA LEU A 70 -2.97 -8.63 9.41
C LEU A 70 -4.35 -8.91 10.03
N ILE A 71 -4.89 -7.96 10.81
CA ILE A 71 -6.22 -8.08 11.41
C ILE A 71 -7.29 -8.15 10.32
N SER A 72 -7.25 -7.22 9.36
CA SER A 72 -8.24 -7.15 8.29
C SER A 72 -8.20 -8.38 7.39
N PHE A 73 -7.01 -8.91 7.10
CA PHE A 73 -6.85 -10.14 6.34
C PHE A 73 -7.44 -11.34 7.07
N THR A 74 -7.21 -11.43 8.38
CA THR A 74 -7.75 -12.51 9.21
C THR A 74 -9.28 -12.47 9.19
N VAL A 75 -9.88 -11.30 9.43
CA VAL A 75 -11.35 -11.10 9.33
C VAL A 75 -11.87 -11.47 7.94
N GLN A 76 -11.18 -11.03 6.89
CA GLN A 76 -11.56 -11.34 5.50
C GLN A 76 -11.50 -12.85 5.20
N THR A 77 -10.50 -13.55 5.73
CA THR A 77 -10.34 -15.00 5.54
C THR A 77 -11.43 -15.77 6.28
N GLU A 78 -11.66 -15.47 7.56
CA GLU A 78 -12.69 -16.15 8.36
C GLU A 78 -14.11 -15.92 7.82
N THR A 79 -14.43 -14.67 7.45
CA THR A 79 -15.73 -14.37 6.85
C THR A 79 -15.90 -15.03 5.49
N ALA A 80 -14.83 -15.14 4.69
CA ALA A 80 -14.87 -15.82 3.41
C ALA A 80 -15.13 -17.33 3.57
N VAL A 81 -14.41 -17.97 4.50
CA VAL A 81 -14.63 -19.39 4.86
C VAL A 81 -16.07 -19.59 5.32
N TYR A 82 -16.59 -18.72 6.20
CA TYR A 82 -17.97 -18.83 6.67
C TYR A 82 -19.01 -18.68 5.55
N ILE A 83 -18.85 -17.69 4.66
CA ILE A 83 -19.76 -17.47 3.53
C ILE A 83 -19.80 -18.69 2.60
N GLN A 84 -18.65 -19.28 2.31
CA GLN A 84 -18.55 -20.40 1.38
C GLN A 84 -19.04 -21.70 2.01
N HIS A 85 -18.60 -22.04 3.22
CA HIS A 85 -18.90 -23.34 3.83
C HIS A 85 -20.22 -23.38 4.61
N GLN A 86 -20.50 -22.35 5.42
CA GLN A 86 -21.69 -22.35 6.27
C GLN A 86 -22.90 -21.83 5.51
N LEU A 87 -22.72 -20.75 4.75
CA LEU A 87 -23.81 -20.14 3.99
C LEU A 87 -23.95 -20.67 2.56
N LYS A 88 -23.06 -21.59 2.13
CA LYS A 88 -23.09 -22.28 0.83
C LYS A 88 -23.17 -21.34 -0.37
N TRP A 89 -22.53 -20.17 -0.28
CA TRP A 89 -22.44 -19.21 -1.37
C TRP A 89 -21.12 -19.40 -2.12
N GLU A 90 -21.11 -20.36 -3.05
CA GLU A 90 -19.91 -20.82 -3.77
C GLU A 90 -19.75 -20.13 -5.13
N LYS A 91 -19.48 -18.82 -5.11
CA LYS A 91 -19.33 -18.01 -6.35
C LYS A 91 -17.96 -17.33 -6.40
N PRO A 92 -16.90 -18.09 -6.72
CA PRO A 92 -15.52 -17.59 -6.66
C PRO A 92 -15.28 -16.35 -7.54
N TYR A 93 -15.81 -16.32 -8.76
CA TYR A 93 -15.59 -15.18 -9.66
C TYR A 93 -16.37 -13.95 -9.18
N CYS A 94 -17.63 -14.13 -8.76
CA CYS A 94 -18.42 -13.06 -8.16
C CYS A 94 -17.76 -12.52 -6.87
N MET A 95 -17.17 -13.39 -6.06
CA MET A 95 -16.41 -13.01 -4.87
C MET A 95 -15.17 -12.19 -5.23
N LEU A 96 -14.39 -12.63 -6.24
CA LEU A 96 -13.28 -11.85 -6.79
C LEU A 96 -13.75 -10.46 -7.21
N TYR A 97 -14.82 -10.40 -7.99
CA TYR A 97 -15.31 -9.16 -8.56
C TYR A 97 -15.76 -8.19 -7.46
N MET A 98 -16.47 -8.67 -6.44
CA MET A 98 -16.91 -7.85 -5.31
C MET A 98 -15.73 -7.39 -4.44
N THR A 99 -14.78 -8.28 -4.14
CA THR A 99 -13.65 -7.99 -3.24
C THR A 99 -12.60 -7.10 -3.90
N HIS A 100 -12.22 -7.33 -5.15
CA HIS A 100 -11.29 -6.45 -5.88
C HIS A 100 -11.99 -5.16 -6.33
N GLY A 101 -13.26 -5.21 -6.70
CA GLY A 101 -14.05 -4.04 -7.07
C GLY A 101 -14.21 -3.06 -5.91
N SER A 102 -14.27 -3.54 -4.67
CA SER A 102 -14.38 -2.68 -3.48
C SER A 102 -13.18 -1.77 -3.26
N TRP A 103 -12.02 -2.03 -3.88
CA TRP A 103 -10.87 -1.16 -3.76
C TRP A 103 -11.15 0.27 -4.26
N VAL A 104 -12.20 0.46 -5.08
CA VAL A 104 -12.68 1.78 -5.51
C VAL A 104 -13.01 2.70 -4.32
N VAL A 105 -13.31 2.15 -3.14
CA VAL A 105 -13.65 2.92 -1.93
C VAL A 105 -12.42 3.43 -1.18
N LEU A 106 -11.21 2.91 -1.44
CA LEU A 106 -9.98 3.26 -0.71
C LEU A 106 -9.69 4.76 -0.67
N TRP A 107 -9.74 5.41 -1.84
CA TRP A 107 -9.49 6.83 -1.99
C TRP A 107 -10.63 7.68 -1.43
N PRO A 108 -11.92 7.41 -1.72
CA PRO A 108 -13.04 8.05 -1.02
C PRO A 108 -12.95 7.96 0.50
N SER A 109 -12.61 6.79 1.06
CA SER A 109 -12.44 6.61 2.50
C SER A 109 -11.26 7.44 3.04
N THR A 110 -10.13 7.47 2.33
CA THR A 110 -8.98 8.31 2.70
C THR A 110 -9.32 9.80 2.65
N LEU A 111 -10.00 10.23 1.59
CA LEU A 111 -10.47 11.60 1.41
C LEU A 111 -11.43 12.01 2.53
N PHE A 112 -12.36 11.12 2.91
CA PHE A 112 -13.29 11.33 4.01
C PHE A 112 -12.56 11.50 5.35
N LEU A 113 -11.60 10.62 5.66
CA LEU A 113 -10.79 10.74 6.88
C LEU A 113 -9.96 12.02 6.91
N LEU A 114 -9.34 12.40 5.79
CA LEU A 114 -8.62 13.68 5.66
C LEU A 114 -9.57 14.87 5.82
N ARG A 115 -10.80 14.77 5.30
CA ARG A 115 -11.81 15.81 5.45
C ARG A 115 -12.24 15.98 6.90
N LEU A 116 -12.37 14.89 7.66
CA LEU A 116 -12.66 14.95 9.10
C LEU A 116 -11.52 15.61 9.88
N GLN A 117 -10.26 15.32 9.53
CA GLN A 117 -9.09 15.95 10.17
C GLN A 117 -9.00 17.46 9.87
N HIS A 118 -9.37 17.86 8.66
CA HIS A 118 -9.36 19.25 8.21
C HIS A 118 -10.77 19.86 8.17
N TRP A 119 -11.64 19.51 9.14
CA TRP A 119 -13.05 19.92 9.13
C TRP A 119 -13.25 21.45 9.05
N ASN A 120 -12.34 22.20 9.68
CA ASN A 120 -12.37 23.67 9.76
C ASN A 120 -12.00 24.38 8.44
N GLU A 121 -11.42 23.66 7.47
CA GLU A 121 -11.06 24.25 6.18
C GLU A 121 -12.26 24.25 5.20
N PRO A 122 -12.48 25.31 4.42
CA PRO A 122 -13.48 25.32 3.34
C PRO A 122 -13.19 24.25 2.28
N TRP A 123 -14.23 23.57 1.78
CA TRP A 123 -14.11 22.47 0.82
C TRP A 123 -13.28 22.83 -0.42
N ALA A 124 -13.49 24.00 -1.00
CA ALA A 124 -12.77 24.43 -2.21
C ALA A 124 -11.25 24.56 -1.99
N THR A 125 -10.81 24.92 -0.78
CA THR A 125 -9.39 25.04 -0.45
C THR A 125 -8.79 23.66 -0.17
N PHE A 126 -9.49 22.85 0.62
CA PHE A 126 -9.12 21.45 0.89
C PHE A 126 -8.98 20.65 -0.42
N TRP A 127 -9.99 20.71 -1.29
CA TRP A 127 -10.01 19.99 -2.56
C TRP A 127 -8.87 20.42 -3.50
N ARG A 128 -8.63 21.73 -3.63
CA ARG A 128 -7.50 22.23 -4.43
C ARG A 128 -6.16 21.72 -3.92
N ARG A 129 -5.93 21.76 -2.59
CA ARG A 129 -4.70 21.23 -1.96
C ARG A 129 -4.56 19.73 -2.18
N HIS A 130 -5.65 18.97 -2.03
CA HIS A 130 -5.65 17.52 -2.25
C HIS A 130 -5.32 17.16 -3.69
N VAL A 131 -5.99 17.78 -4.67
CA VAL A 131 -5.72 17.55 -6.10
C VAL A 131 -4.28 17.95 -6.46
N GLN A 132 -3.76 19.04 -5.91
CA GLN A 132 -2.36 19.44 -6.09
C GLN A 132 -1.40 18.39 -5.52
N LEU A 133 -1.66 17.87 -4.32
CA LEU A 133 -0.86 16.79 -3.72
C LEU A 133 -0.85 15.56 -4.62
N LEU A 134 -2.02 15.09 -5.07
CA LEU A 134 -2.12 13.93 -5.95
C LEU A 134 -1.38 14.14 -7.28
N ARG A 135 -1.51 15.34 -7.88
CA ARG A 135 -0.82 15.68 -9.12
C ARG A 135 0.69 15.69 -8.94
N GLN A 136 1.18 16.33 -7.88
CA GLN A 136 2.61 16.37 -7.57
C GLN A 136 3.16 14.96 -7.31
N THR A 137 2.47 14.14 -6.52
CA THR A 137 2.88 12.77 -6.26
C THR A 137 2.85 11.91 -7.53
N ALA A 138 1.84 12.05 -8.39
CA ALA A 138 1.78 11.35 -9.68
C ALA A 138 2.95 11.72 -10.60
N LEU A 139 3.37 12.99 -10.61
CA LEU A 139 4.55 13.43 -11.37
C LEU A 139 5.85 12.90 -10.78
N MET A 140 5.98 12.85 -9.45
CA MET A 140 7.12 12.21 -8.78
C MET A 140 7.21 10.73 -9.16
N VAL A 141 6.07 10.04 -9.20
CA VAL A 141 5.98 8.62 -9.61
C VAL A 141 6.35 8.44 -11.08
N GLN A 142 5.80 9.27 -11.98
CA GLN A 142 6.07 9.19 -13.41
C GLN A 142 7.56 9.39 -13.75
N HIS A 143 8.22 10.32 -13.05
CA HIS A 143 9.62 10.66 -13.34
C HIS A 143 10.63 10.01 -12.38
N GLN A 144 10.15 9.26 -11.37
CA GLN A 144 10.99 8.65 -10.33
C GLN A 144 11.96 9.65 -9.69
N ASN A 145 11.49 10.89 -9.46
CA ASN A 145 12.29 11.98 -8.90
C ASN A 145 11.46 12.76 -7.85
N LEU A 146 12.10 13.11 -6.74
CA LEU A 146 11.51 13.89 -5.64
C LEU A 146 11.14 15.30 -6.07
N HIS A 147 11.92 15.90 -6.98
CA HIS A 147 11.73 17.26 -7.46
C HIS A 147 11.61 17.26 -8.98
N PRO A 148 10.41 17.02 -9.54
CA PRO A 148 10.18 17.12 -10.97
C PRO A 148 10.53 18.52 -11.48
N THR A 149 11.21 18.59 -12.63
CA THR A 149 11.58 19.87 -13.23
C THR A 149 10.34 20.73 -13.57
N PRO A 150 10.47 22.06 -13.70
CA PRO A 150 9.35 22.92 -14.07
C PRO A 150 8.66 22.50 -15.38
N ARG A 151 9.43 22.04 -16.38
CA ARG A 151 8.90 21.52 -17.65
C ARG A 151 8.08 20.24 -17.46
N GLN A 152 8.58 19.31 -16.64
CA GLN A 152 7.85 18.07 -16.31
C GLN A 152 6.56 18.36 -15.56
N SER A 153 6.55 19.37 -14.69
CA SER A 153 5.39 19.75 -13.88
C SER A 153 4.22 20.33 -14.68
N GLN A 154 4.47 20.81 -15.90
CA GLN A 154 3.43 21.33 -16.80
C GLN A 154 2.62 20.21 -17.47
N VAL A 155 3.20 19.02 -17.63
CA VAL A 155 2.54 17.88 -18.29
C VAL A 155 1.51 17.24 -17.35
N SER A 156 0.42 16.71 -17.92
CA SER A 156 -0.59 15.96 -17.16
C SER A 156 -0.15 14.51 -16.95
N PRO A 157 -0.07 14.00 -15.70
CA PRO A 157 0.35 12.62 -15.42
C PRO A 157 -0.76 11.59 -15.69
N VAL A 158 -2.00 12.00 -16.01
CA VAL A 158 -3.17 11.11 -16.09
C VAL A 158 -2.97 9.97 -17.09
N ARG A 159 -2.38 10.24 -18.26
CA ARG A 159 -2.13 9.20 -19.28
C ARG A 159 -1.17 8.12 -18.78
N TYR A 160 -0.14 8.53 -18.04
CA TYR A 160 0.80 7.60 -17.40
C TYR A 160 0.07 6.77 -16.34
N MET A 161 -0.71 7.42 -15.47
CA MET A 161 -1.46 6.73 -14.41
C MET A 161 -2.41 5.68 -14.98
N VAL A 162 -3.23 6.02 -15.97
CA VAL A 162 -4.16 5.06 -16.60
C VAL A 162 -3.39 3.89 -17.22
N LYS A 163 -2.31 4.16 -17.98
CA LYS A 163 -1.51 3.10 -18.62
C LYS A 163 -0.89 2.15 -17.58
N MET A 164 -0.32 2.69 -16.50
CA MET A 164 0.31 1.88 -15.45
C MET A 164 -0.70 1.15 -14.59
N THR A 165 -1.86 1.75 -14.30
CA THR A 165 -2.99 1.06 -13.67
C THR A 165 -3.40 -0.14 -14.51
N CYS A 166 -3.71 0.03 -15.81
CA CYS A 166 -4.09 -1.10 -16.66
C CYS A 166 -3.01 -2.19 -16.68
N PHE A 167 -1.74 -1.81 -16.83
CA PHE A 167 -0.63 -2.77 -16.88
C PHE A 167 -0.48 -3.57 -15.58
N ILE A 168 -0.45 -2.89 -14.42
CA ILE A 168 -0.31 -3.52 -13.10
C ILE A 168 -1.57 -4.35 -12.77
N THR A 169 -2.76 -3.83 -13.06
CA THR A 169 -4.01 -4.55 -12.79
C THR A 169 -4.10 -5.81 -13.64
N CYS A 170 -3.67 -5.80 -14.92
CA CYS A 170 -3.61 -7.03 -15.71
C CYS A 170 -2.68 -8.09 -15.08
N ALA A 171 -1.50 -7.70 -14.60
CA ALA A 171 -0.60 -8.63 -13.90
C ALA A 171 -1.24 -9.20 -12.63
N LEU A 172 -1.88 -8.35 -11.82
CA LEU A 172 -2.61 -8.75 -10.63
C LEU A 172 -3.80 -9.67 -10.95
N THR A 173 -4.58 -9.38 -12.00
CA THR A 173 -5.72 -10.19 -12.43
C THR A 173 -5.29 -11.54 -12.94
N LEU A 174 -4.18 -11.63 -13.68
CA LEU A 174 -3.65 -12.92 -14.13
C LEU A 174 -3.13 -13.76 -12.96
N ALA A 175 -2.43 -13.13 -12.01
CA ALA A 175 -2.00 -13.77 -10.78
C ALA A 175 -3.20 -14.29 -9.96
N GLY A 176 -4.19 -13.43 -9.68
CA GLY A 176 -5.41 -13.81 -8.97
C GLY A 176 -6.21 -14.88 -9.73
N GLY A 177 -6.40 -14.73 -11.04
CA GLY A 177 -7.11 -15.69 -11.87
C GLY A 177 -6.50 -17.10 -11.84
N SER A 178 -5.16 -17.19 -11.82
CA SER A 178 -4.48 -18.48 -11.68
C SER A 178 -4.79 -19.17 -10.34
N TRP A 179 -4.98 -18.40 -9.26
CA TRP A 179 -5.37 -18.94 -7.96
C TRP A 179 -6.75 -19.62 -8.05
N TYR A 180 -7.74 -18.97 -8.67
CA TYR A 180 -9.09 -19.54 -8.82
C TYR A 180 -9.12 -20.76 -9.74
N VAL A 181 -8.25 -20.82 -10.73
CA VAL A 181 -8.14 -22.00 -11.59
C VAL A 181 -7.49 -23.15 -10.83
N ALA A 182 -6.47 -22.87 -10.01
CA ALA A 182 -5.74 -23.88 -9.27
C ALA A 182 -6.53 -24.45 -8.08
N VAL A 183 -7.39 -23.65 -7.43
CA VAL A 183 -8.08 -24.06 -6.19
C VAL A 183 -8.90 -25.34 -6.35
N ASN A 184 -9.50 -25.59 -7.52
CA ASN A 184 -10.29 -26.80 -7.78
C ASN A 184 -9.45 -27.95 -8.38
N GLN A 185 -8.17 -27.72 -8.63
CA GLN A 185 -7.30 -28.65 -9.36
C GLN A 185 -6.13 -29.16 -8.52
N THR A 186 -5.84 -28.52 -7.38
CA THR A 186 -4.82 -28.97 -6.43
C THR A 186 -5.32 -28.92 -4.99
N THR A 187 -4.56 -29.49 -4.07
CA THR A 187 -4.89 -29.54 -2.65
C THR A 187 -4.67 -28.17 -1.98
N ALA A 188 -5.44 -27.88 -0.94
CA ALA A 188 -5.28 -26.65 -0.15
C ALA A 188 -3.85 -26.46 0.39
N SER A 189 -3.20 -27.54 0.82
CA SER A 189 -1.80 -27.53 1.27
C SER A 189 -0.82 -27.10 0.16
N ASP A 190 -0.93 -27.67 -1.04
CA ASP A 190 -0.07 -27.32 -2.17
C ASP A 190 -0.30 -25.88 -2.62
N LEU A 191 -1.57 -25.48 -2.68
CA LEU A 191 -1.97 -24.12 -3.04
C LEU A 191 -1.37 -23.10 -2.07
N THR A 192 -1.46 -23.36 -0.76
CA THR A 192 -0.81 -22.53 0.27
C THR A 192 0.70 -22.54 0.13
N ALA A 193 1.35 -23.70 0.01
CA ALA A 193 2.80 -23.77 -0.09
C ALA A 193 3.34 -23.03 -1.33
N ILE A 194 2.79 -23.30 -2.51
CA ILE A 194 3.29 -22.79 -3.79
C ILE A 194 2.96 -21.30 -3.94
N TYR A 195 1.75 -20.86 -3.57
CA TYR A 195 1.38 -19.45 -3.70
C TYR A 195 2.22 -18.54 -2.80
N ASN A 196 2.58 -19.03 -1.62
CA ASN A 196 3.40 -18.28 -0.67
C ASN A 196 4.86 -18.11 -1.08
N CYS A 197 5.35 -18.91 -2.04
CA CYS A 197 6.64 -18.69 -2.70
C CYS A 197 6.72 -17.36 -3.47
N SER A 198 5.60 -16.64 -3.62
CA SER A 198 5.55 -15.29 -4.19
C SER A 198 6.46 -14.31 -3.45
N ALA A 199 6.70 -14.51 -2.15
CA ALA A 199 7.65 -13.71 -1.37
C ALA A 199 9.10 -13.87 -1.87
N PHE A 200 9.48 -15.06 -2.36
CA PHE A 200 10.76 -15.27 -3.03
C PHE A 200 10.80 -14.56 -4.38
N PHE A 201 9.75 -14.68 -5.19
CA PHE A 201 9.71 -14.00 -6.49
C PHE A 201 9.69 -12.48 -6.35
N ALA A 202 9.01 -11.93 -5.34
CA ALA A 202 9.05 -10.50 -5.02
C ALA A 202 10.49 -10.04 -4.77
N TYR A 203 11.29 -10.81 -4.00
CA TYR A 203 12.70 -10.49 -3.81
C TYR A 203 13.54 -10.69 -5.06
N ALA A 204 13.33 -11.79 -5.79
CA ALA A 204 14.04 -12.09 -7.02
C ALA A 204 13.83 -11.01 -8.09
N PHE A 205 12.61 -10.45 -8.21
CA PHE A 205 12.30 -9.35 -9.13
C PHE A 205 12.69 -7.97 -8.59
N SER A 206 12.70 -7.78 -7.26
CA SER A 206 13.21 -6.54 -6.64
C SER A 206 14.66 -6.23 -7.02
N ILE A 207 15.51 -7.26 -7.15
CA ILE A 207 16.93 -7.08 -7.50
C ILE A 207 17.10 -6.44 -8.90
N PRO A 208 16.58 -7.01 -10.01
CA PRO A 208 16.76 -6.43 -11.34
C PRO A 208 15.88 -5.20 -11.62
N ILE A 209 14.68 -5.09 -11.03
CA ILE A 209 13.71 -4.03 -11.37
C ILE A 209 13.86 -2.79 -10.47
N LEU A 210 14.12 -2.98 -9.17
CA LEU A 210 14.32 -1.88 -8.21
C LEU A 210 15.80 -1.61 -7.94
N HIS A 211 16.71 -2.44 -8.45
CA HIS A 211 18.15 -2.36 -8.14
C HIS A 211 18.44 -2.52 -6.64
N GLU A 212 17.64 -3.34 -5.93
CA GLU A 212 17.91 -3.66 -4.53
C GLU A 212 19.22 -4.43 -4.38
N LYS A 213 20.02 -4.09 -3.35
CA LYS A 213 21.26 -4.78 -3.03
C LYS A 213 20.97 -6.19 -2.51
N VAL A 214 21.65 -7.18 -3.07
CA VAL A 214 21.57 -8.57 -2.59
C VAL A 214 22.20 -8.64 -1.20
N ARG A 215 21.37 -8.91 -0.19
CA ARG A 215 21.84 -9.14 1.19
C ARG A 215 21.54 -10.58 1.60
N THR A 216 22.53 -11.23 2.22
CA THR A 216 22.40 -12.60 2.73
C THR A 216 21.31 -12.70 3.80
N SER A 217 21.16 -11.68 4.66
CA SER A 217 20.10 -11.63 5.65
C SER A 217 18.70 -11.70 5.03
N LYS A 218 18.46 -11.00 3.92
CA LYS A 218 17.17 -11.04 3.19
C LYS A 218 16.94 -12.42 2.57
N ILE A 219 17.96 -13.03 1.94
CA ILE A 219 17.88 -14.39 1.39
C ILE A 219 17.52 -15.40 2.48
N VAL A 220 18.23 -15.37 3.60
CA VAL A 220 18.02 -16.28 4.74
C VAL A 220 16.64 -16.07 5.34
N ALA A 221 16.18 -14.82 5.53
CA ALA A 221 14.84 -14.55 6.02
C ALA A 221 13.76 -15.16 5.12
N VAL A 222 13.84 -14.93 3.81
CA VAL A 222 12.87 -15.47 2.84
C VAL A 222 12.90 -17.00 2.84
N ALA A 223 14.08 -17.62 2.90
CA ALA A 223 14.22 -19.07 2.97
C ALA A 223 13.59 -19.66 4.24
N ILE A 224 13.83 -19.05 5.42
CA ILE A 224 13.23 -19.47 6.69
C ILE A 224 11.71 -19.30 6.65
N ALA A 225 11.22 -18.19 6.10
CA ALA A 225 9.79 -17.93 5.93
C ALA A 225 9.12 -19.00 5.06
N ILE A 226 9.72 -19.35 3.92
CA ILE A 226 9.21 -20.41 3.04
C ILE A 226 9.25 -21.77 3.76
N ALA A 227 10.35 -22.12 4.42
CA ALA A 227 10.42 -23.35 5.21
C ALA A 227 9.30 -23.41 6.27
N GLY A 228 9.01 -22.30 6.95
CA GLY A 228 7.89 -22.18 7.87
C GLY A 228 6.54 -22.47 7.22
N VAL A 229 6.29 -21.92 6.02
CA VAL A 229 5.06 -22.21 5.26
C VAL A 229 4.95 -23.68 4.90
N PHE A 230 6.03 -24.30 4.43
CA PHE A 230 6.02 -25.73 4.08
C PHE A 230 5.73 -26.60 5.31
N VAL A 231 6.29 -26.25 6.48
CA VAL A 231 5.98 -26.94 7.75
C VAL A 231 4.51 -26.80 8.10
N VAL A 232 3.90 -25.61 7.98
CA VAL A 232 2.46 -25.44 8.24
C VAL A 232 1.62 -26.21 7.21
N ALA A 233 1.94 -26.11 5.93
CA ALA A 233 1.13 -26.66 4.85
C ALA A 233 1.11 -28.20 4.82
N TYR A 234 2.24 -28.84 5.12
CA TYR A 234 2.39 -30.31 5.03
C TYR A 234 2.51 -31.02 6.38
N GLY A 235 2.72 -30.28 7.47
CA GLY A 235 2.86 -30.86 8.80
C GLY A 235 1.53 -31.08 9.54
N ASP A 236 0.43 -30.52 9.04
CA ASP A 236 -0.90 -30.77 9.58
C ASP A 236 -1.55 -31.99 8.92
N THR A 237 -2.14 -32.88 9.72
CA THR A 237 -2.90 -34.06 9.26
C THR A 237 -4.38 -33.75 9.08
N SER A 238 -4.83 -32.57 9.53
CA SER A 238 -6.20 -32.08 9.32
C SER A 238 -6.29 -31.34 7.97
N PRO A 239 -7.43 -31.41 7.25
CA PRO A 239 -7.60 -30.65 6.01
C PRO A 239 -7.41 -29.16 6.27
N ALA A 240 -6.47 -28.54 5.55
CA ALA A 240 -6.14 -27.13 5.70
C ALA A 240 -7.34 -26.26 5.31
N LYS A 241 -7.86 -25.48 6.26
CA LYS A 241 -8.94 -24.49 6.02
C LYS A 241 -8.48 -23.27 5.21
N HIS A 242 -7.17 -23.06 5.07
CA HIS A 242 -6.62 -21.77 4.67
C HIS A 242 -5.67 -21.87 3.48
N GLY A 243 -6.03 -21.15 2.42
CA GLY A 243 -5.16 -20.88 1.29
C GLY A 243 -5.39 -19.47 0.74
N SER A 244 -4.83 -18.45 1.38
CA SER A 244 -4.82 -17.11 0.78
C SER A 244 -3.61 -16.31 1.21
N LYS A 245 -3.08 -15.52 0.27
CA LYS A 245 -2.16 -14.42 0.54
C LYS A 245 -2.58 -13.08 -0.08
N SER A 246 -3.68 -13.05 -0.84
CA SER A 246 -4.15 -11.83 -1.47
C SER A 246 -5.55 -12.01 -2.04
N GLY A 247 -6.57 -11.48 -1.35
CA GLY A 247 -7.89 -11.25 -1.95
C GLY A 247 -8.62 -12.47 -2.51
N GLY A 248 -9.62 -12.93 -1.75
CA GLY A 248 -10.88 -13.32 -2.37
C GLY A 248 -11.13 -14.79 -2.70
N GLY A 249 -10.49 -15.77 -2.08
CA GLY A 249 -11.02 -17.13 -2.10
C GLY A 249 -10.51 -17.94 -0.92
N ALA A 250 -11.43 -18.40 -0.08
CA ALA A 250 -11.13 -19.55 0.76
C ALA A 250 -11.01 -20.76 -0.17
N GLY A 251 -10.03 -21.64 0.08
CA GLY A 251 -10.09 -22.97 -0.50
C GLY A 251 -11.31 -23.68 0.08
N GLY A 252 -12.44 -23.59 -0.61
CA GLY A 252 -13.70 -24.23 -0.23
C GLY A 252 -13.66 -25.75 -0.43
N ASP A 253 -14.77 -26.44 -0.15
CA ASP A 253 -14.94 -27.90 -0.31
C ASP A 253 -14.70 -28.44 -1.74
N LYS A 254 -14.35 -27.57 -2.69
CA LYS A 254 -13.88 -27.92 -4.03
C LYS A 254 -12.37 -28.02 -4.16
N ALA A 255 -11.60 -27.59 -3.16
CA ALA A 255 -10.21 -27.97 -3.05
C ALA A 255 -10.22 -29.48 -2.81
N PRO A 256 -9.80 -30.30 -3.80
CA PRO A 256 -9.82 -31.73 -3.62
C PRO A 256 -9.08 -32.10 -2.33
N PRO A 257 -9.64 -32.99 -1.49
CA PRO A 257 -8.91 -33.66 -0.44
C PRO A 257 -7.53 -34.10 -0.91
N SER A 258 -6.60 -34.31 0.03
CA SER A 258 -5.21 -34.68 -0.29
C SER A 258 -5.09 -35.85 -1.29
N HIS A 259 -6.12 -36.70 -1.35
CA HIS A 259 -6.24 -37.89 -2.19
C HIS A 259 -7.13 -37.75 -3.44
N GLU A 260 -7.84 -36.63 -3.65
CA GLU A 260 -8.90 -36.47 -4.67
C GLU A 260 -8.55 -35.50 -5.82
N ALA A 261 -7.32 -34.99 -5.87
CA ALA A 261 -6.94 -33.96 -6.85
C ALA A 261 -6.80 -34.52 -8.26
N GLU A 262 -7.86 -34.38 -9.07
CA GLU A 262 -7.99 -34.92 -10.43
C GLU A 262 -6.83 -34.50 -11.35
N ASN A 263 -6.38 -33.24 -11.23
CA ASN A 263 -5.30 -32.65 -12.05
C ASN A 263 -4.24 -31.94 -11.19
N ARG A 264 -3.82 -32.55 -10.07
CA ARG A 264 -2.89 -31.92 -9.09
C ARG A 264 -1.67 -31.25 -9.74
N ALA A 265 -1.02 -31.93 -10.69
CA ALA A 265 0.15 -31.40 -11.37
C ALA A 265 -0.15 -30.13 -12.18
N PHE A 266 -1.30 -30.08 -12.87
CA PHE A 266 -1.72 -28.89 -13.60
C PHE A 266 -2.07 -27.76 -12.63
N GLY A 267 -2.82 -28.04 -11.57
CA GLY A 267 -3.13 -27.05 -10.52
C GLY A 267 -1.86 -26.45 -9.92
N ASN A 268 -0.86 -27.29 -9.60
CA ASN A 268 0.45 -26.87 -9.09
C ASN A 268 1.24 -26.02 -10.08
N LEU A 269 1.19 -26.34 -11.37
CA LEU A 269 1.83 -25.52 -12.41
C LEU A 269 1.16 -24.15 -12.52
N VAL A 270 -0.18 -24.12 -12.54
CA VAL A 270 -0.95 -22.88 -12.67
C VAL A 270 -0.71 -21.95 -11.48
N ILE A 271 -0.80 -22.46 -10.24
CA ILE A 271 -0.53 -21.65 -9.05
C ILE A 271 0.96 -21.26 -8.93
N GLY A 272 1.87 -22.08 -9.48
CA GLY A 272 3.28 -21.73 -9.60
C GLY A 272 3.49 -20.49 -10.48
N VAL A 273 2.86 -20.44 -11.65
CA VAL A 273 2.85 -19.24 -12.51
C VAL A 273 2.18 -18.07 -11.79
N GLY A 274 1.09 -18.31 -11.07
CA GLY A 274 0.42 -17.32 -10.24
C GLY A 274 1.32 -16.67 -9.20
N SER A 275 2.10 -17.49 -8.49
CA SER A 275 3.07 -17.09 -7.48
C SER A 275 4.16 -16.17 -8.05
N VAL A 276 4.66 -16.50 -9.25
CA VAL A 276 5.62 -15.66 -10.00
C VAL A 276 4.99 -14.32 -10.37
N LEU A 277 3.79 -14.34 -10.97
CA LEU A 277 3.09 -13.12 -11.41
C LEU A 277 2.70 -12.23 -10.23
N TYR A 278 2.33 -12.81 -9.09
CA TYR A 278 2.03 -12.07 -7.88
C TYR A 278 3.29 -11.38 -7.34
N GLY A 279 4.40 -12.10 -7.20
CA GLY A 279 5.68 -11.48 -6.82
C GLY A 279 6.10 -10.36 -7.79
N LEU A 280 5.87 -10.55 -9.09
CA LEU A 280 6.11 -9.52 -10.11
C LEU A 280 5.19 -8.29 -9.92
N TYR A 281 3.90 -8.49 -9.63
CA TYR A 281 2.95 -7.39 -9.42
C TYR A 281 3.41 -6.45 -8.30
N GLU A 282 3.87 -6.99 -7.16
CA GLU A 282 4.29 -6.18 -6.02
C GLU A 282 5.47 -5.26 -6.39
N VAL A 283 6.40 -5.80 -7.16
CA VAL A 283 7.60 -5.11 -7.64
C VAL A 283 7.25 -4.07 -8.70
N LEU A 284 6.35 -4.40 -9.65
CA LEU A 284 5.84 -3.45 -10.65
C LEU A 284 5.07 -2.31 -9.98
N TYR A 285 4.23 -2.61 -8.99
CA TYR A 285 3.51 -1.62 -8.19
C TYR A 285 4.50 -0.67 -7.50
N LYS A 286 5.50 -1.21 -6.79
CA LYS A 286 6.52 -0.39 -6.13
C LYS A 286 7.29 0.49 -7.12
N ARG A 287 7.62 -0.04 -8.30
CA ARG A 287 8.38 0.70 -9.31
C ARG A 287 7.58 1.78 -10.03
N PHE A 288 6.34 1.50 -10.42
CA PHE A 288 5.60 2.36 -11.34
C PHE A 288 4.44 3.13 -10.70
N ALA A 289 4.04 2.79 -9.47
CA ALA A 289 2.90 3.38 -8.79
C ALA A 289 3.23 4.01 -7.43
N CYS A 290 4.38 3.70 -6.83
CA CYS A 290 4.80 4.33 -5.58
C CYS A 290 5.70 5.55 -5.82
N PRO A 291 5.62 6.58 -4.95
CA PRO A 291 6.55 7.69 -4.99
C PRO A 291 7.98 7.22 -4.69
N PRO A 292 9.01 7.92 -5.22
CA PRO A 292 10.41 7.58 -5.00
C PRO A 292 10.79 7.68 -3.53
N GLU A 293 11.90 7.03 -3.17
CA GLU A 293 12.44 7.09 -1.81
C GLU A 293 12.78 8.52 -1.40
N GLY A 294 12.48 8.87 -0.14
CA GLY A 294 12.59 10.23 0.38
C GLY A 294 11.30 11.04 0.30
N ALA A 295 10.26 10.55 -0.38
CA ALA A 295 8.96 11.18 -0.32
C ALA A 295 8.35 11.02 1.08
N ALA A 296 7.72 12.09 1.57
CA ALA A 296 7.06 12.08 2.88
C ALA A 296 6.07 10.89 3.01
N PRO A 297 6.08 10.15 4.14
CA PRO A 297 5.25 8.95 4.33
C PRO A 297 3.77 9.18 4.03
N ASN A 298 3.22 10.33 4.44
CA ASN A 298 1.81 10.68 4.20
C ASN A 298 1.45 10.69 2.71
N LYS A 299 2.35 11.19 1.84
CA LYS A 299 2.13 11.20 0.39
C LYS A 299 2.07 9.77 -0.15
N GLY A 300 2.93 8.88 0.34
CA GLY A 300 2.93 7.46 -0.01
C GLY A 300 1.62 6.77 0.34
N VAL A 301 1.11 6.96 1.56
CA VAL A 301 -0.15 6.35 2.01
C VAL A 301 -1.35 6.86 1.21
N ILE A 302 -1.48 8.18 1.03
CA ILE A 302 -2.60 8.77 0.28
C ILE A 302 -2.58 8.30 -1.17
N PHE A 303 -1.39 8.27 -1.79
CA PHE A 303 -1.25 7.88 -3.18
C PHE A 303 -1.42 6.38 -3.41
N ALA A 304 -1.00 5.54 -2.46
CA ALA A 304 -1.26 4.10 -2.48
C ALA A 304 -2.78 3.82 -2.51
N ASN A 305 -3.57 4.51 -1.68
CA ASN A 305 -5.02 4.36 -1.68
C ASN A 305 -5.69 4.93 -2.95
N LEU A 306 -5.15 6.02 -3.52
CA LEU A 306 -5.56 6.48 -4.86
C LEU A 306 -5.33 5.40 -5.90
N PHE A 307 -4.11 4.86 -5.98
CA PHE A 307 -3.76 3.83 -6.96
C PHE A 307 -4.58 2.56 -6.76
N GLY A 308 -4.79 2.14 -5.51
CA GLY A 308 -5.70 1.05 -5.16
C GLY A 308 -7.13 1.28 -5.68
N SER A 309 -7.66 2.51 -5.56
CA SER A 309 -8.95 2.84 -6.15
C SER A 309 -8.97 2.85 -7.67
N LEU A 310 -7.85 3.18 -8.33
CA LEU A 310 -7.73 3.01 -9.78
C LEU A 310 -7.76 1.53 -10.18
N ILE A 311 -7.12 0.64 -9.41
CA ILE A 311 -7.21 -0.82 -9.60
C ILE A 311 -8.66 -1.31 -9.42
N GLY A 312 -9.35 -0.84 -8.38
CA GLY A 312 -10.76 -1.17 -8.16
C GLY A 312 -11.67 -0.65 -9.27
N GLY A 313 -11.44 0.59 -9.75
CA GLY A 313 -12.15 1.16 -10.89
C GLY A 313 -11.92 0.37 -12.18
N PHE A 314 -10.69 -0.07 -12.44
CA PHE A 314 -10.39 -0.96 -13.57
C PHE A 314 -11.13 -2.29 -13.43
N THR A 315 -11.14 -2.88 -12.23
CA THR A 315 -11.84 -4.13 -11.93
C THR A 315 -13.33 -4.01 -12.26
N LEU A 316 -14.00 -2.98 -11.74
CA LEU A 316 -15.42 -2.75 -12.01
C LEU A 316 -15.72 -2.48 -13.48
N SER A 317 -14.75 -1.92 -14.23
CA SER A 317 -14.94 -1.54 -15.64
C SER A 317 -14.64 -2.68 -16.63
N VAL A 318 -13.74 -3.61 -16.27
CA VAL A 318 -13.23 -4.65 -17.18
C VAL A 318 -13.63 -6.05 -16.74
N LEU A 319 -13.52 -6.35 -15.44
CA LEU A 319 -13.76 -7.70 -14.92
C LEU A 319 -15.25 -8.01 -14.71
N TRP A 320 -16.16 -7.10 -15.07
CA TRP A 320 -17.57 -7.44 -15.16
C TRP A 320 -17.89 -8.19 -16.48
N LEU A 321 -17.08 -8.01 -17.54
CA LEU A 321 -17.34 -8.58 -18.87
C LEU A 321 -17.44 -10.11 -18.88
N PRO A 322 -16.68 -10.87 -18.09
CA PRO A 322 -16.84 -12.32 -18.02
C PRO A 322 -18.11 -12.77 -17.29
N ILE A 323 -18.73 -11.94 -16.44
CA ILE A 323 -19.88 -12.35 -15.61
C ILE A 323 -21.06 -12.81 -16.46
N PRO A 324 -21.54 -12.06 -17.48
CA PRO A 324 -22.62 -12.53 -18.35
C PRO A 324 -22.29 -13.83 -19.09
N PHE A 325 -21.02 -13.99 -19.50
CA PHE A 325 -20.56 -15.19 -20.21
C PHE A 325 -20.56 -16.42 -19.30
N LEU A 326 -20.04 -16.28 -18.07
CA LEU A 326 -20.06 -17.32 -17.04
C LEU A 326 -21.49 -17.72 -16.65
N HIS A 327 -22.40 -16.75 -16.56
CA HIS A 327 -23.80 -16.98 -16.26
C HIS A 327 -24.50 -17.75 -17.40
N TRP A 328 -24.27 -17.35 -18.66
CA TRP A 328 -24.91 -17.99 -19.81
C TRP A 328 -24.41 -19.42 -20.06
N MET A 329 -23.11 -19.68 -19.88
CA MET A 329 -22.55 -21.04 -19.97
C MET A 329 -22.87 -21.93 -18.77
N GLY A 330 -23.45 -21.36 -17.70
CA GLY A 330 -23.74 -22.08 -16.47
C GLY A 330 -22.50 -22.46 -15.65
N TRP A 331 -21.32 -21.90 -15.95
CA TRP A 331 -20.10 -22.14 -15.16
C TRP A 331 -20.19 -21.48 -13.78
N GLU A 332 -20.78 -20.28 -13.72
CA GLU A 332 -21.14 -19.63 -12.46
C GLU A 332 -22.38 -18.77 -12.66
N ILE A 333 -23.49 -19.15 -12.03
CA ILE A 333 -24.74 -18.39 -12.11
C ILE A 333 -24.60 -17.16 -11.21
N PHE A 334 -24.51 -15.97 -11.80
CA PHE A 334 -24.54 -14.73 -11.03
C PHE A 334 -25.83 -14.59 -10.21
N GLU A 335 -25.71 -14.58 -8.87
CA GLU A 335 -26.81 -14.18 -7.98
C GLU A 335 -26.22 -13.43 -6.79
N LEU A 336 -26.87 -12.32 -6.44
CA LEU A 336 -26.46 -11.53 -5.29
C LEU A 336 -26.69 -12.30 -3.98
N PRO A 337 -25.78 -12.17 -2.99
CA PRO A 337 -25.95 -12.77 -1.68
C PRO A 337 -27.21 -12.22 -1.01
N LYS A 338 -27.97 -13.07 -0.31
CA LYS A 338 -29.22 -12.69 0.36
C LYS A 338 -29.15 -12.94 1.87
N GLY A 339 -29.87 -12.12 2.64
CA GLY A 339 -29.98 -12.28 4.09
C GLY A 339 -28.61 -12.26 4.78
N GLU A 340 -28.27 -13.37 5.44
CA GLU A 340 -27.00 -13.50 6.17
C GLU A 340 -25.76 -13.40 5.28
N GLN A 341 -25.84 -13.96 4.07
CA GLN A 341 -24.76 -13.90 3.09
C GLN A 341 -24.38 -12.46 2.76
N ALA A 342 -25.37 -11.56 2.70
CA ALA A 342 -25.16 -10.19 2.24
C ALA A 342 -24.34 -9.36 3.23
N TRP A 343 -24.67 -9.42 4.53
CA TRP A 343 -23.94 -8.64 5.53
C TRP A 343 -22.58 -9.27 5.85
N MET A 344 -22.46 -10.59 5.85
CA MET A 344 -21.15 -11.26 5.95
C MET A 344 -20.26 -10.92 4.76
N MET A 345 -20.82 -10.91 3.55
CA MET A 345 -20.10 -10.46 2.36
C MET A 345 -19.68 -8.99 2.48
N ALA A 346 -20.52 -8.11 3.01
CA ALA A 346 -20.15 -6.72 3.24
C ALA A 346 -18.95 -6.60 4.21
N ILE A 347 -18.94 -7.36 5.30
CA ILE A 347 -17.77 -7.41 6.22
C ILE A 347 -16.54 -7.92 5.49
N SER A 348 -16.65 -9.04 4.76
CA SER A 348 -15.53 -9.64 4.03
C SER A 348 -14.94 -8.68 2.99
N VAL A 349 -15.81 -7.99 2.24
CA VAL A 349 -15.43 -7.02 1.21
C VAL A 349 -14.79 -5.76 1.79
N LEU A 350 -15.28 -5.27 2.94
CA LEU A 350 -14.69 -4.13 3.65
C LEU A 350 -13.35 -4.49 4.30
N ALA A 351 -13.25 -5.68 4.90
CA ALA A 351 -12.01 -6.22 5.43
C ALA A 351 -10.98 -6.40 4.32
N ASN A 352 -11.39 -6.90 3.14
CA ASN A 352 -10.53 -7.00 1.96
C ASN A 352 -10.01 -5.63 1.51
N ALA A 353 -10.90 -4.64 1.38
CA ALA A 353 -10.50 -3.29 1.01
C ALA A 353 -9.50 -2.73 2.03
N THR A 354 -9.79 -2.87 3.33
CA THR A 354 -8.92 -2.37 4.41
C THR A 354 -7.55 -3.04 4.39
N PHE A 355 -7.51 -4.37 4.25
CA PHE A 355 -6.26 -5.13 4.06
C PHE A 355 -5.48 -4.58 2.86
N SER A 356 -6.14 -4.46 1.71
CA SER A 356 -5.49 -4.11 0.45
C SER A 356 -4.94 -2.69 0.45
N GLY A 357 -5.70 -1.73 0.97
CA GLY A 357 -5.23 -0.35 1.15
C GLY A 357 -4.04 -0.27 2.11
N ALA A 358 -4.13 -0.97 3.24
CA ALA A 358 -3.03 -1.02 4.21
C ALA A 358 -1.78 -1.70 3.63
N PHE A 359 -1.95 -2.77 2.86
CA PHE A 359 -0.88 -3.53 2.23
C PHE A 359 -0.18 -2.74 1.10
N LEU A 360 -0.95 -2.09 0.22
CA LEU A 360 -0.39 -1.21 -0.82
C LEU A 360 0.36 -0.02 -0.21
N ALA A 361 -0.17 0.56 0.88
CA ALA A 361 0.52 1.61 1.62
C ALA A 361 1.80 1.07 2.30
N LEU A 362 1.76 -0.14 2.85
CA LEU A 362 2.93 -0.80 3.44
C LEU A 362 4.04 -0.98 2.39
N ILE A 363 3.73 -1.55 1.22
CA ILE A 363 4.70 -1.68 0.11
C ILE A 363 5.27 -0.32 -0.27
N SER A 364 4.42 0.71 -0.39
CA SER A 364 4.88 2.07 -0.71
C SER A 364 5.87 2.60 0.33
N LEU A 365 5.64 2.34 1.62
CA LEU A 365 6.49 2.82 2.70
C LEU A 365 7.71 1.94 2.95
N THR A 366 7.69 0.65 2.63
CA THR A 366 8.80 -0.27 2.91
C THR A 366 9.35 -0.82 1.61
N SER A 367 9.34 -2.14 1.44
CA SER A 367 9.72 -2.86 0.23
C SER A 367 8.68 -3.95 -0.09
N PRO A 368 8.63 -4.42 -1.35
CA PRO A 368 7.83 -5.58 -1.73
C PRO A 368 8.14 -6.78 -0.83
N VAL A 369 9.42 -7.11 -0.65
CA VAL A 369 9.89 -8.25 0.13
C VAL A 369 9.42 -8.20 1.58
N LEU A 370 9.61 -7.05 2.25
CA LEU A 370 9.21 -6.91 3.64
C LEU A 370 7.71 -7.11 3.79
N SER A 371 6.91 -6.49 2.93
CA SER A 371 5.45 -6.63 2.93
C SER A 371 5.00 -8.07 2.66
N SER A 372 5.59 -8.72 1.65
CA SER A 372 5.31 -10.10 1.26
C SER A 372 5.60 -11.13 2.37
N VAL A 373 6.69 -10.94 3.10
CA VAL A 373 7.04 -11.77 4.26
C VAL A 373 6.17 -11.42 5.47
N ALA A 374 5.84 -10.14 5.67
CA ALA A 374 4.90 -9.74 6.73
C ALA A 374 3.53 -10.41 6.56
N ALA A 375 3.01 -10.48 5.33
CA ALA A 375 1.75 -11.13 5.02
C ALA A 375 1.75 -12.64 5.35
N LEU A 376 2.92 -13.30 5.46
CA LEU A 376 3.01 -14.69 5.91
C LEU A 376 2.63 -14.86 7.37
N LEU A 377 2.81 -13.84 8.21
CA LEU A 377 2.43 -13.89 9.63
C LEU A 377 0.94 -14.21 9.77
N THR A 378 0.13 -13.82 8.79
CA THR A 378 -1.29 -14.10 8.79
C THR A 378 -1.61 -15.59 8.84
N ILE A 379 -0.77 -16.45 8.23
CA ILE A 379 -0.97 -17.90 8.27
C ILE A 379 -1.03 -18.39 9.72
N PHE A 380 -0.14 -17.87 10.57
CA PHE A 380 -0.11 -18.25 11.97
C PHE A 380 -1.17 -17.51 12.81
N ILE A 381 -1.43 -16.23 12.51
CA ILE A 381 -2.47 -15.46 13.20
C ILE A 381 -3.85 -16.09 12.99
N VAL A 382 -4.15 -16.50 11.76
CA VAL A 382 -5.38 -17.22 11.42
C VAL A 382 -5.46 -18.53 12.19
N ALA A 383 -4.38 -19.32 12.24
CA ALA A 383 -4.37 -20.56 13.04
C ALA A 383 -4.63 -20.33 14.55
N ILE A 384 -4.16 -19.20 15.11
CA ILE A 384 -4.49 -18.81 16.49
C ILE A 384 -5.97 -18.41 16.61
N VAL A 385 -6.49 -17.63 15.67
CA VAL A 385 -7.89 -17.20 15.67
C VAL A 385 -8.84 -18.38 15.53
N ASP A 386 -8.52 -19.33 14.66
CA ASP A 386 -9.23 -20.60 14.51
C ASP A 386 -9.40 -21.34 15.86
N GLN A 387 -8.36 -21.36 16.70
CA GLN A 387 -8.46 -22.01 18.01
C GLN A 387 -9.41 -21.27 18.97
N LEU A 388 -9.54 -19.96 18.82
CA LEU A 388 -10.33 -19.10 19.70
C LEU A 388 -11.79 -18.96 19.23
N LEU A 389 -12.07 -19.22 17.95
CA LEU A 389 -13.42 -19.14 17.40
C LEU A 389 -14.31 -20.30 17.85
N PRO A 390 -15.64 -20.09 17.99
CA PRO A 390 -16.57 -21.14 18.34
C PRO A 390 -16.73 -22.18 17.19
N PRO A 391 -17.18 -23.41 17.48
CA PRO A 391 -17.59 -24.35 16.46
C PRO A 391 -18.65 -23.71 15.53
N PRO A 392 -18.61 -23.93 14.20
CA PRO A 392 -17.78 -24.88 13.44
C PRO A 392 -16.44 -24.34 12.93
N LEU A 393 -16.12 -23.05 13.17
CA LEU A 393 -14.86 -22.43 12.75
C LEU A 393 -13.66 -22.90 13.60
N ASN A 394 -13.92 -23.39 14.81
CA ASN A 394 -12.90 -23.90 15.71
C ASN A 394 -11.96 -24.94 15.07
N SER A 395 -10.64 -24.78 15.22
CA SER A 395 -9.67 -25.86 14.98
C SER A 395 -8.52 -25.82 16.00
N PRO A 396 -8.09 -26.98 16.53
CA PRO A 396 -6.99 -27.02 17.50
C PRO A 396 -5.66 -26.66 16.83
N LEU A 397 -4.82 -25.90 17.52
CA LEU A 397 -3.44 -25.62 17.08
C LEU A 397 -2.63 -26.90 17.02
N THR A 398 -2.10 -27.22 15.84
CA THR A 398 -1.20 -28.36 15.66
C THR A 398 0.25 -28.00 15.97
N PRO A 399 1.09 -28.98 16.39
CA PRO A 399 2.51 -28.73 16.61
C PRO A 399 3.21 -28.17 15.36
N ALA A 400 2.80 -28.62 14.17
CA ALA A 400 3.29 -28.11 12.89
C ALA A 400 2.94 -26.63 12.68
N ALA A 401 1.70 -26.23 12.97
CA ALA A 401 1.28 -24.82 12.91
C ALA A 401 2.11 -23.93 13.86
N ILE A 402 2.43 -24.43 15.07
CA ILE A 402 3.26 -23.72 16.04
C ILE A 402 4.71 -23.58 15.53
N VAL A 403 5.34 -24.69 15.12
CA VAL A 403 6.74 -24.66 14.66
C VAL A 403 6.87 -23.81 13.39
N GLY A 404 6.00 -24.02 12.41
CA GLY A 404 5.98 -23.22 11.19
C GLY A 404 5.68 -21.75 11.45
N GLY A 405 4.74 -21.44 12.35
CA GLY A 405 4.44 -20.08 12.79
C GLY A 405 5.62 -19.37 13.45
N LEU A 406 6.35 -20.05 14.34
CA LEU A 406 7.55 -19.51 14.97
C LEU A 406 8.68 -19.24 13.96
N LEU A 407 8.84 -20.11 12.95
CA LEU A 407 9.77 -19.87 11.85
C LEU A 407 9.40 -18.61 11.05
N ILE A 408 8.12 -18.43 10.73
CA ILE A 408 7.64 -17.23 10.03
C ILE A 408 7.86 -15.96 10.87
N ILE A 409 7.57 -16.00 12.17
CA ILE A 409 7.85 -14.88 13.10
C ILE A 409 9.34 -14.56 13.15
N GLY A 410 10.20 -15.59 13.26
CA GLY A 410 11.65 -15.44 13.26
C GLY A 410 12.16 -14.81 11.96
N ALA A 411 11.67 -15.28 10.81
CA ALA A 411 12.00 -14.74 9.49
C ALA A 411 11.60 -13.26 9.37
N PHE A 412 10.37 -12.91 9.76
CA PHE A 412 9.89 -11.53 9.74
C PHE A 412 10.69 -10.63 10.68
N SER A 413 11.04 -11.11 11.87
CA SER A 413 11.85 -10.36 12.84
C SER A 413 13.25 -10.09 12.31
N LEU A 414 13.90 -11.11 11.73
CA LEU A 414 15.21 -10.98 11.11
C LEU A 414 15.18 -10.01 9.92
N LEU A 415 14.16 -10.10 9.07
CA LEU A 415 13.99 -9.20 7.92
C LEU A 415 13.70 -7.76 8.36
N SER A 416 12.86 -7.57 9.37
CA SER A 416 12.53 -6.25 9.92
C SER A 416 13.76 -5.59 10.54
N TRP A 417 14.55 -6.34 11.30
CA TRP A 417 15.81 -5.86 11.86
C TRP A 417 16.84 -5.52 10.78
N ALA A 418 17.00 -6.40 9.77
CA ALA A 418 17.90 -6.16 8.65
C ALA A 418 17.51 -4.92 7.84
N SER A 419 16.21 -4.72 7.60
CA SER A 419 15.69 -3.54 6.89
C SER A 419 15.85 -2.28 7.72
N TYR A 420 15.64 -2.37 9.05
CA TYR A 420 15.89 -1.26 9.97
C TYR A 420 17.33 -0.79 9.93
N LYS A 421 18.27 -1.74 10.01
CA LYS A 421 19.70 -1.47 9.94
C LYS A 421 20.12 -0.88 8.60
N GLU A 422 19.59 -1.42 7.49
CA GLU A 422 19.88 -0.91 6.14
C GLU A 422 19.48 0.56 5.97
N MET A 423 18.28 0.93 6.43
CA MET A 423 17.83 2.32 6.31
C MET A 423 18.61 3.27 7.23
N ASP A 424 19.08 2.81 8.38
CA ASP A 424 19.93 3.62 9.26
C ASP A 424 21.33 3.81 8.66
N GLU A 425 21.90 2.78 8.03
CA GLU A 425 23.17 2.87 7.26
C GLU A 425 23.06 3.87 6.11
N GLU A 426 22.01 3.78 5.30
CA GLU A 426 21.77 4.72 4.18
C GLU A 426 21.53 6.15 4.66
N ARG A 427 20.83 6.31 5.78
CA ARG A 427 20.62 7.62 6.38
C ARG A 427 21.93 8.24 6.85
N ARG A 428 22.80 7.47 7.49
CA ARG A 428 24.12 7.95 7.93
C ARG A 428 24.97 8.38 6.73
N HIS A 429 24.99 7.58 5.67
CA HIS A 429 25.70 7.93 4.43
C HIS A 429 25.19 9.24 3.81
N LYS A 430 23.87 9.43 3.74
CA LYS A 430 23.28 10.69 3.21
C LYS A 430 23.61 11.92 4.04
N LEU A 431 23.78 11.76 5.36
CA LEU A 431 24.21 12.84 6.24
C LEU A 431 25.69 13.16 6.08
N GLU A 432 26.53 12.14 5.84
CA GLU A 432 27.96 12.30 5.56
C GLU A 432 28.24 12.94 4.19
N GLU A 433 27.38 12.69 3.20
CA GLU A 433 27.47 13.26 1.84
C GLU A 433 26.78 14.63 1.68
N ALA A 434 25.99 15.07 2.65
CA ALA A 434 25.39 16.40 2.60
C ALA A 434 26.52 17.44 2.74
N PRO A 435 26.80 18.27 1.71
CA PRO A 435 27.84 19.27 1.81
C PRO A 435 27.52 20.19 2.99
N SER A 436 28.51 20.44 3.84
CA SER A 436 28.44 21.44 4.88
C SER A 436 28.21 22.80 4.23
N GLU A 437 26.95 23.22 4.09
CA GLU A 437 26.55 24.61 3.81
C GLU A 437 26.83 25.47 5.06
N SER A 438 28.09 25.49 5.50
CA SER A 438 28.54 26.29 6.64
C SER A 438 29.87 27.00 6.39
N ASP A 439 30.29 27.14 5.13
CA ASP A 439 31.40 28.02 4.73
C ASP A 439 31.07 28.65 3.37
N ASP A 440 30.32 29.76 3.38
CA ASP A 440 30.41 30.86 2.39
C ASP A 440 29.84 32.16 2.99
#